data_AF-A0A9P9ELC9-F1
#
_entry.id   AF-A0A9P9ELC9-F1
#
_cell.length_a   1.000
_cell.length_b   1.000
_cell.length_c   1.000
_cell.angle_alpha   90.00
_cell.angle_beta   90.00
_cell.angle_gamma   90.00
#
_symmetry.space_group_name_H-M   'P 1'
#
loop_
_entity.id
_entity.type
_entity.pdbx_description
1 polymer ?
#
loop_
_entity_poly.entity_id
_entity_poly.type
_entity_poly.pdbx_seq_one_letter_code
_entity_poly.pdbx_strand_id
1 'polypeptide(L)'
;MFKSIAVLALAGSAIARPALEARKLKTVVHTVVVTKTEIVTYTGVPKPSSQAPVYTPTPEAPKPAPSSKKEEYVVVTPTPKPSSKAPEYTPAPKPSSTQVYAPPAPPANNGYAAIVDEYRKKLGLGSLTVDSKLEANARDTAIAGNGDMVHKLNPGTFAQVLAPGSLDNFKSPFLGAWLCERPDLPGIAAECPAAMQGWIHTSTGHVDIITSKSYTKYGCADSKAQVGGKSILCCDFA
;
A
#
# COMPACT_ATOMS: atom_id res chain seq x y z
N MET A 1 18.70 8.02 62.53
CA MET A 1 18.59 6.68 61.89
C MET A 1 19.58 6.62 60.74
N PHE A 2 20.80 6.13 60.99
CA PHE A 2 21.79 5.87 59.94
C PHE A 2 21.93 4.36 59.81
N LYS A 3 21.64 3.81 58.62
CA LYS A 3 21.78 2.38 58.32
C LYS A 3 23.21 2.10 57.87
N SER A 4 23.93 1.34 58.69
CA SER A 4 25.25 0.77 58.39
C SER A 4 25.16 -0.21 57.23
N ILE A 5 26.05 -0.08 56.24
CA ILE A 5 26.26 -1.08 55.19
C ILE A 5 27.53 -1.85 55.54
N ALA A 6 27.35 -3.14 55.87
CA ALA A 6 28.44 -4.06 56.13
C ALA A 6 29.05 -4.55 54.80
N VAL A 7 30.37 -4.42 54.67
CA VAL A 7 31.16 -4.95 53.54
C VAL A 7 31.55 -6.39 53.89
N LEU A 8 31.00 -7.36 53.15
CA LEU A 8 31.40 -8.77 53.26
C LEU A 8 32.61 -9.02 52.36
N ALA A 9 33.76 -9.35 52.97
CA ALA A 9 34.95 -9.83 52.27
C ALA A 9 34.79 -11.32 51.92
N LEU A 10 34.82 -11.65 50.62
CA LEU A 10 34.91 -13.04 50.15
C LEU A 10 36.38 -13.38 49.89
N ALA A 11 36.92 -14.24 50.75
CA ALA A 11 38.22 -14.89 50.59
C ALA A 11 38.17 -15.93 49.46
N GLY A 12 39.28 -16.04 48.74
CA GLY A 12 39.37 -16.75 47.47
C GLY A 12 39.41 -18.27 47.54
N SER A 13 39.38 -18.87 46.36
CA SER A 13 39.93 -20.19 46.07
C SER A 13 40.41 -20.17 44.62
N ALA A 14 41.72 -20.34 44.45
CA ALA A 14 42.35 -20.50 43.15
C ALA A 14 42.16 -21.94 42.69
N ILE A 15 41.55 -22.13 41.52
CA ILE A 15 41.59 -23.38 40.78
C ILE A 15 42.29 -23.07 39.45
N ALA A 16 43.51 -23.58 39.30
CA ALA A 16 44.28 -23.52 38.07
C ALA A 16 43.56 -24.30 36.96
N ARG A 17 43.39 -23.68 35.79
CA ARG A 17 42.87 -24.33 34.57
C ARG A 17 43.51 -23.71 33.31
N PRO A 18 43.52 -24.46 32.19
CA PRO A 18 44.64 -24.55 31.27
C PRO A 18 44.76 -23.36 30.33
N ALA A 19 45.97 -23.17 29.80
CA ALA A 19 46.28 -22.23 28.74
C ALA A 19 45.39 -22.48 27.52
N LEU A 20 44.50 -21.54 27.23
CA LEU A 20 43.70 -21.48 26.02
C LEU A 20 43.79 -20.05 25.50
N GLU A 21 44.54 -19.91 24.42
CA GLU A 21 44.33 -18.98 23.29
C GLU A 21 43.59 -17.68 23.62
N ALA A 22 44.31 -16.57 23.48
CA ALA A 22 43.80 -15.21 23.58
C ALA A 22 42.70 -14.93 22.53
N ARG A 23 41.46 -15.36 22.81
CA ARG A 23 40.29 -14.84 22.12
C ARG A 23 40.08 -13.40 22.58
N LYS A 24 40.21 -12.46 21.63
CA LYS A 24 39.73 -11.09 21.79
C LYS A 24 38.25 -11.12 22.17
N LEU A 25 37.96 -11.02 23.46
CA LEU A 25 36.61 -10.79 23.97
C LEU A 25 36.20 -9.38 23.55
N LYS A 26 35.32 -9.30 22.55
CA LYS A 26 34.62 -8.08 22.19
C LYS A 26 33.59 -7.86 23.30
N THR A 27 33.83 -6.91 24.19
CA THR A 27 32.87 -6.52 25.22
C THR A 27 31.62 -6.00 24.53
N VAL A 28 30.56 -6.82 24.49
CA VAL A 28 29.23 -6.39 24.06
C VAL A 28 28.54 -5.81 25.28
N VAL A 29 28.51 -4.49 25.37
CA VAL A 29 27.73 -3.78 26.38
C VAL A 29 26.26 -3.92 25.98
N HIS A 30 25.52 -4.76 26.69
CA HIS A 30 24.06 -4.81 26.56
C HIS A 30 23.48 -3.58 27.28
N THR A 31 23.15 -2.54 26.51
CA THR A 31 22.39 -1.40 27.03
C THR A 31 20.95 -1.85 27.25
N VAL A 32 20.59 -2.15 28.50
CA VAL A 32 19.20 -2.41 28.88
C VAL A 32 18.50 -1.06 28.98
N VAL A 33 17.67 -0.73 27.98
CA VAL A 33 16.80 0.46 28.04
C VAL A 33 15.59 0.10 28.90
N VAL A 34 15.60 0.59 30.15
CA VAL A 34 14.44 0.47 31.04
C VAL A 34 13.47 1.59 30.70
N THR A 35 12.40 1.27 29.97
CA THR A 35 11.32 2.21 29.69
C THR A 35 10.43 2.33 30.92
N LYS A 36 10.55 3.44 31.65
CA LYS A 36 9.67 3.77 32.77
C LYS A 36 8.38 4.38 32.22
N THR A 37 7.28 3.62 32.26
CA THR A 37 5.95 4.13 31.93
C THR A 37 5.37 4.81 33.17
N GLU A 38 5.32 6.14 33.18
CA GLU A 38 4.55 6.90 34.18
C GLU A 38 3.10 7.04 33.70
N ILE A 39 2.18 6.43 34.42
CA ILE A 39 0.74 6.53 34.15
C ILE A 39 0.25 7.81 34.85
N VAL A 40 0.11 8.89 34.09
CA VAL A 40 -0.49 10.13 34.59
C VAL A 40 -2.00 9.91 34.70
N THR A 41 -2.49 9.78 35.93
CA THR A 41 -3.92 9.63 36.20
C THR A 41 -4.54 11.03 36.31
N TYR A 42 -5.29 11.45 35.29
CA TYR A 42 -6.04 12.70 35.33
C TYR A 42 -7.31 12.52 36.16
N THR A 43 -7.26 12.83 37.46
CA THR A 43 -8.45 12.96 38.32
C THR A 43 -9.08 14.34 38.09
N GLY A 44 -9.91 14.44 37.06
CA GLY A 44 -10.58 15.69 36.72
C GLY A 44 -11.52 15.57 35.53
N VAL A 45 -12.50 14.66 35.60
CA VAL A 45 -13.62 14.66 34.65
C VAL A 45 -14.67 15.62 35.19
N PRO A 46 -14.95 16.78 34.56
CA PRO A 46 -16.11 17.58 34.90
C PRO A 46 -17.37 16.76 34.61
N LYS A 47 -18.29 16.77 35.59
CA LYS A 47 -19.61 16.16 35.54
C LYS A 47 -20.29 16.51 34.20
N PRO A 48 -20.78 15.53 33.41
CA PRO A 48 -21.50 15.83 32.18
C PRO A 48 -22.76 16.65 32.52
N SER A 49 -22.81 17.88 32.02
CA SER A 49 -24.01 18.71 32.06
C SER A 49 -25.01 18.16 31.05
N SER A 50 -26.09 17.60 31.57
CA SER A 50 -27.24 17.14 30.79
C SER A 50 -28.09 18.32 30.33
N GLN A 51 -27.57 19.13 29.41
CA GLN A 51 -28.39 20.04 28.63
C GLN A 51 -28.32 19.60 27.17
N ALA A 52 -29.43 19.05 26.69
CA ALA A 52 -29.61 18.76 25.27
C ALA A 52 -29.52 20.07 24.47
N PRO A 53 -28.80 20.10 23.34
CA PRO A 53 -28.79 21.27 22.48
C PRO A 53 -30.21 21.52 21.94
N VAL A 54 -30.74 22.71 22.24
CA VAL A 54 -31.95 23.21 21.57
C VAL A 54 -31.55 23.50 20.12
N TYR A 55 -31.94 22.62 19.20
CA TYR A 55 -31.76 22.83 17.78
C TYR A 55 -32.70 23.93 17.30
N THR A 56 -32.15 25.10 16.99
CA THR A 56 -32.81 26.10 16.14
C THR A 56 -32.81 25.55 14.71
N PRO A 57 -33.97 25.37 14.05
CA PRO A 57 -33.99 24.91 12.67
C PRO A 57 -33.30 25.93 11.77
N THR A 58 -32.29 25.47 11.03
CA THR A 58 -31.67 26.22 9.94
C THR A 58 -32.72 26.50 8.87
N PRO A 59 -32.85 27.74 8.36
CA PRO A 59 -33.76 28.05 7.27
C PRO A 59 -33.46 27.16 6.05
N GLU A 60 -34.49 26.47 5.58
CA GLU A 60 -34.42 25.61 4.40
C GLU A 60 -34.02 26.46 3.18
N ALA A 61 -32.90 26.10 2.55
CA ALA A 61 -32.44 26.76 1.34
C ALA A 61 -33.46 26.55 0.21
N PRO A 62 -33.79 27.57 -0.59
CA PRO A 62 -34.76 27.45 -1.66
C PRO A 62 -34.32 26.39 -2.67
N LYS A 63 -35.22 25.44 -2.91
CA LYS A 63 -35.07 24.35 -3.88
C LYS A 63 -34.75 24.94 -5.27
N PRO A 64 -33.67 24.51 -5.95
CA PRO A 64 -33.40 24.95 -7.31
C PRO A 64 -34.57 24.56 -8.23
N ALA A 65 -35.04 25.53 -9.02
CA ALA A 65 -36.07 25.32 -10.03
C ALA A 65 -35.60 24.27 -11.07
N PRO A 66 -36.50 23.43 -11.59
CA PRO A 66 -36.16 22.49 -12.65
C PRO A 66 -35.72 23.25 -13.91
N SER A 67 -34.46 23.04 -14.29
CA SER A 67 -33.90 23.56 -15.54
C SER A 67 -34.46 22.75 -16.71
N SER A 68 -35.42 23.32 -17.43
CA SER A 68 -35.87 22.83 -18.73
C SER A 68 -34.72 22.92 -19.74
N LYS A 69 -34.06 21.80 -20.00
CA LYS A 69 -33.26 21.63 -21.22
C LYS A 69 -34.22 21.52 -22.40
N LYS A 70 -34.15 22.47 -23.33
CA LYS A 70 -34.76 22.35 -24.67
C LYS A 70 -34.03 21.24 -25.41
N GLU A 71 -34.78 20.21 -25.83
CA GLU A 71 -34.33 19.26 -26.84
C GLU A 71 -34.30 19.98 -28.19
N GLU A 72 -33.11 20.11 -28.76
CA GLU A 72 -32.91 20.58 -30.14
C GLU A 72 -32.93 19.35 -31.05
N TYR A 73 -34.03 19.20 -31.79
CA TYR A 73 -34.20 18.14 -32.78
C TYR A 73 -33.33 18.45 -34.00
N VAL A 74 -32.28 17.65 -34.21
CA VAL A 74 -31.52 17.65 -35.47
C VAL A 74 -32.27 16.80 -36.49
N VAL A 75 -32.80 17.46 -37.52
CA VAL A 75 -33.40 16.82 -38.70
C VAL A 75 -32.30 16.14 -39.50
N VAL A 76 -32.28 14.80 -39.49
CA VAL A 76 -31.37 14.00 -40.32
C VAL A 76 -32.02 13.81 -41.70
N THR A 77 -31.48 14.46 -42.71
CA THR A 77 -31.79 14.24 -44.13
C THR A 77 -31.19 12.92 -44.63
N PRO A 78 -31.89 12.12 -45.44
CA PRO A 78 -31.34 10.90 -46.01
C PRO A 78 -30.32 11.22 -47.10
N THR A 79 -29.09 10.72 -46.92
CA THR A 79 -28.00 10.81 -47.90
C THR A 79 -28.23 9.84 -49.07
N PRO A 80 -28.03 10.24 -50.34
CA PRO A 80 -28.23 9.37 -51.49
C PRO A 80 -27.16 8.28 -51.59
N LYS A 81 -27.61 7.09 -51.99
CA LYS A 81 -26.86 5.87 -52.27
C LYS A 81 -25.89 6.05 -53.45
N PRO A 82 -24.57 5.88 -53.27
CA PRO A 82 -23.65 5.73 -54.40
C PRO A 82 -23.73 4.30 -54.93
N SER A 83 -24.15 4.17 -56.19
CA SER A 83 -23.90 2.98 -57.00
C SER A 83 -22.50 3.10 -57.59
N SER A 84 -21.59 2.19 -57.21
CA SER A 84 -20.25 2.09 -57.78
C SER A 84 -19.94 0.61 -58.03
N LYS A 85 -19.58 0.32 -59.28
CA LYS A 85 -19.22 -1.01 -59.78
C LYS A 85 -17.96 -1.52 -59.07
N ALA A 86 -17.98 -2.78 -58.66
CA ALA A 86 -16.83 -3.51 -58.14
C ALA A 86 -15.80 -3.76 -59.26
N PRO A 87 -14.51 -3.45 -59.06
CA PRO A 87 -13.44 -4.05 -59.84
C PRO A 87 -13.12 -5.46 -59.30
N GLU A 88 -12.87 -6.36 -60.24
CA GLU A 88 -12.47 -7.74 -60.03
C GLU A 88 -11.03 -7.79 -59.47
N TYR A 89 -10.86 -8.28 -58.24
CA TYR A 89 -9.56 -8.43 -57.60
C TYR A 89 -8.99 -9.84 -57.84
N THR A 90 -7.77 -9.88 -58.37
CA THR A 90 -6.88 -11.03 -58.36
C THR A 90 -6.66 -11.56 -56.93
N PRO A 91 -6.59 -12.90 -56.72
CA PRO A 91 -6.40 -13.48 -55.39
C PRO A 91 -5.03 -13.14 -54.81
N ALA A 92 -5.03 -12.51 -53.63
CA ALA A 92 -3.84 -12.23 -52.85
C ALA A 92 -3.24 -13.53 -52.26
N PRO A 93 -1.90 -13.62 -52.10
CA PRO A 93 -1.25 -14.79 -51.52
C PRO A 93 -1.69 -15.02 -50.07
N LYS A 94 -1.88 -16.30 -49.75
CA LYS A 94 -2.24 -16.85 -48.43
C LYS A 94 -1.38 -16.21 -47.33
N PRO A 95 -1.97 -15.68 -46.24
CA PRO A 95 -1.19 -15.14 -45.14
C PRO A 95 -0.34 -16.26 -44.52
N SER A 96 0.98 -16.06 -44.55
CA SER A 96 1.90 -16.83 -43.73
C SER A 96 1.54 -16.58 -42.27
N SER A 97 1.41 -17.66 -41.50
CA SER A 97 1.14 -17.63 -40.07
C SER A 97 2.24 -16.85 -39.36
N THR A 98 2.05 -15.56 -39.15
CA THR A 98 2.84 -14.79 -38.20
C THR A 98 2.56 -15.38 -36.83
N GLN A 99 3.54 -16.11 -36.28
CA GLN A 99 3.51 -16.51 -34.89
C GLN A 99 3.37 -15.22 -34.06
N VAL A 100 2.21 -15.05 -33.43
CA VAL A 100 2.04 -14.07 -32.37
C VAL A 100 3.00 -14.52 -31.27
N TYR A 101 4.15 -13.86 -31.18
CA TYR A 101 5.04 -14.04 -30.04
C TYR A 101 4.21 -13.70 -28.80
N ALA A 102 3.90 -14.74 -28.01
CA ALA A 102 3.42 -14.52 -26.65
C ALA A 102 4.44 -13.58 -25.99
N PRO A 103 3.99 -12.53 -25.29
CA PRO A 103 4.91 -11.67 -24.56
C PRO A 103 5.82 -12.54 -23.69
N PRO A 104 7.14 -12.26 -23.64
CA PRO A 104 8.08 -13.07 -22.89
C PRO A 104 7.55 -13.24 -21.47
N ALA A 105 7.61 -14.48 -20.96
CA ALA A 105 7.24 -14.77 -19.59
C ALA A 105 8.01 -13.80 -18.67
N PRO A 106 7.33 -13.11 -17.73
CA PRO A 106 8.00 -12.20 -16.82
C PRO A 106 9.10 -12.97 -16.07
N PRO A 107 10.29 -12.37 -15.90
CA PRO A 107 11.40 -13.03 -15.23
C PRO A 107 10.99 -13.51 -13.83
N ALA A 108 11.49 -14.67 -13.45
CA ALA A 108 11.26 -15.26 -12.14
C ALA A 108 11.61 -14.26 -11.01
N ASN A 109 10.59 -13.96 -10.20
CA ASN A 109 10.55 -13.10 -9.01
C ASN A 109 11.89 -12.76 -8.34
N ASN A 110 12.28 -11.47 -8.35
CA ASN A 110 13.14 -10.91 -7.29
C ASN A 110 12.64 -9.56 -6.72
N GLY A 111 11.55 -8.96 -7.21
CA GLY A 111 11.13 -7.62 -6.82
C GLY A 111 9.61 -7.46 -6.72
N TYR A 112 9.17 -6.36 -6.09
CA TYR A 112 7.76 -6.07 -5.86
C TYR A 112 6.92 -6.10 -7.14
N ALA A 113 7.51 -5.76 -8.29
CA ALA A 113 6.79 -5.70 -9.54
C ALA A 113 6.27 -7.06 -10.03
N ALA A 114 7.05 -8.12 -9.81
CA ALA A 114 6.63 -9.46 -10.18
C ALA A 114 5.46 -9.95 -9.32
N ILE A 115 5.37 -9.51 -8.06
CA ILE A 115 4.22 -9.78 -7.18
C ILE A 115 2.98 -9.06 -7.70
N VAL A 116 3.10 -7.78 -8.05
CA VAL A 116 1.97 -7.02 -8.62
C VAL A 116 1.46 -7.69 -9.90
N ASP A 117 2.36 -8.07 -10.80
CA ASP A 117 2.00 -8.77 -12.05
C ASP A 117 1.37 -10.14 -11.79
N GLU A 118 1.89 -10.93 -10.85
CA GLU A 118 1.32 -12.23 -10.47
C GLU A 118 -0.14 -12.09 -10.07
N TYR A 119 -0.45 -11.19 -9.15
CA TYR A 119 -1.80 -11.04 -8.62
C TYR A 119 -2.74 -10.34 -9.60
N ARG A 120 -2.26 -9.34 -10.35
CA ARG A 120 -3.08 -8.75 -11.42
C ARG A 120 -3.43 -9.80 -12.48
N LYS A 121 -2.50 -10.69 -12.83
CA LYS A 121 -2.79 -11.83 -13.70
C LYS A 121 -3.82 -12.79 -13.11
N LYS A 122 -3.71 -13.15 -11.82
CA LYS A 122 -4.73 -14.00 -11.13
C LYS A 122 -6.13 -13.38 -11.18
N LEU A 123 -6.21 -12.05 -11.13
CA LEU A 123 -7.45 -11.28 -11.21
C LEU A 123 -7.94 -11.00 -12.65
N GLY A 124 -7.22 -11.49 -13.67
CA GLY A 124 -7.55 -11.23 -15.08
C GLY A 124 -7.36 -9.76 -15.51
N LEU A 125 -6.45 -9.04 -14.85
CA LEU A 125 -6.09 -7.65 -15.13
C LEU A 125 -4.81 -7.57 -15.96
N GLY A 126 -4.67 -6.51 -16.75
CA GLY A 126 -3.44 -6.23 -17.49
C GLY A 126 -2.30 -5.77 -16.57
N SER A 127 -1.05 -6.05 -16.95
CA SER A 127 0.14 -5.58 -16.23
C SER A 127 0.22 -4.06 -16.16
N LEU A 128 0.88 -3.56 -15.11
CA LEU A 128 1.21 -2.15 -14.94
C LEU A 128 2.69 -1.93 -15.27
N THR A 129 3.02 -0.76 -15.81
CA THR A 129 4.42 -0.38 -16.06
C THR A 129 5.00 0.29 -14.81
N VAL A 130 6.15 -0.17 -14.34
CA VAL A 130 6.89 0.51 -13.27
C VAL A 130 7.40 1.86 -13.79
N ASP A 131 7.13 2.94 -13.07
CA ASP A 131 7.53 4.31 -13.40
C ASP A 131 8.40 4.90 -12.29
N SER A 132 9.62 5.28 -12.64
CA SER A 132 10.62 5.76 -11.66
C SER A 132 10.23 7.09 -10.99
N LYS A 133 9.38 7.91 -11.63
CA LYS A 133 8.85 9.12 -10.99
C LYS A 133 7.86 8.74 -9.88
N LEU A 134 7.01 7.74 -10.13
CA LEU A 134 6.07 7.24 -9.12
C LEU A 134 6.80 6.53 -7.96
N GLU A 135 7.90 5.82 -8.22
CA GLU A 135 8.76 5.29 -7.15
C GLU A 135 9.36 6.41 -6.28
N ALA A 136 9.83 7.49 -6.90
CA ALA A 136 10.35 8.65 -6.18
C ALA A 136 9.27 9.35 -5.35
N ASN A 137 8.06 9.52 -5.92
CA ASN A 137 6.91 10.07 -5.22
C ASN A 137 6.50 9.20 -4.02
N ALA A 138 6.41 7.88 -4.21
CA ALA A 138 6.10 6.94 -3.14
C ALA A 138 7.15 6.97 -2.02
N ARG A 139 8.43 7.11 -2.37
CA ARG A 139 9.53 7.24 -1.38
C ARG A 139 9.40 8.52 -0.58
N ASP A 140 9.15 9.64 -1.24
CA ASP A 140 8.95 10.92 -0.59
C ASP A 140 7.75 10.88 0.38
N THR A 141 6.63 10.27 -0.02
CA THR A 141 5.49 10.03 0.87
C THR A 141 5.88 9.19 2.09
N ALA A 142 6.52 8.03 1.86
CA ALA A 142 6.88 7.10 2.93
C ALA A 142 7.84 7.75 3.97
N ILE A 143 8.78 8.58 3.50
CA ILE A 143 9.71 9.33 4.36
C ILE A 143 8.97 10.45 5.10
N ALA A 144 8.14 11.23 4.39
CA ALA A 144 7.40 12.36 4.97
C ALA A 144 6.41 11.92 6.06
N GLY A 145 5.85 10.71 5.95
CA GLY A 145 4.99 10.13 6.97
C GLY A 145 5.71 9.79 8.29
N ASN A 146 7.05 9.73 8.30
CA ASN A 146 7.87 9.51 9.50
C ASN A 146 7.41 8.32 10.39
N GLY A 147 6.99 7.23 9.75
CA GLY A 147 6.49 6.03 10.45
C GLY A 147 4.97 6.00 10.65
N ASP A 148 4.26 7.04 10.23
CA ASP A 148 2.80 7.12 10.17
C ASP A 148 2.30 6.99 8.72
N MET A 149 1.07 6.47 8.56
CA MET A 149 0.42 6.30 7.25
C MET A 149 -0.27 7.59 6.81
N VAL A 150 0.51 8.62 6.52
CA VAL A 150 0.01 9.91 6.04
C VAL A 150 0.13 9.98 4.53
N HIS A 151 -1.00 10.14 3.85
CA HIS A 151 -1.02 10.33 2.40
C HIS A 151 -0.36 11.65 1.99
N LYS A 152 0.39 11.60 0.89
CA LYS A 152 0.94 12.78 0.20
C LYS A 152 0.86 12.53 -1.30
N LEU A 153 -0.10 13.16 -1.98
CA LEU A 153 -0.27 13.04 -3.42
C LEU A 153 0.67 14.00 -4.14
N ASN A 154 1.81 13.47 -4.59
CA ASN A 154 2.80 14.21 -5.36
C ASN A 154 2.34 14.42 -6.83
N PRO A 155 2.85 15.44 -7.55
CA PRO A 155 2.45 15.70 -8.93
C PRO A 155 2.61 14.49 -9.88
N GLY A 156 1.51 14.09 -10.50
CA GLY A 156 1.43 12.92 -11.38
C GLY A 156 1.00 11.62 -10.70
N THR A 157 0.86 11.61 -9.37
CA THR A 157 0.20 10.53 -8.63
C THR A 157 -1.31 10.76 -8.65
N PHE A 158 -2.08 9.77 -9.11
CA PHE A 158 -3.55 9.83 -9.16
C PHE A 158 -4.21 8.98 -8.08
N ALA A 159 -3.49 8.01 -7.54
CA ALA A 159 -3.91 7.24 -6.37
C ALA A 159 -2.69 6.73 -5.61
N GLN A 160 -2.91 6.40 -4.34
CA GLN A 160 -1.85 6.02 -3.42
C GLN A 160 -2.37 5.01 -2.42
N VAL A 161 -1.55 4.02 -2.08
CA VAL A 161 -1.80 3.04 -1.02
C VAL A 161 -0.62 3.03 -0.05
N LEU A 162 -0.91 2.92 1.25
CA LEU A 162 0.12 2.82 2.29
C LEU A 162 -0.14 1.62 3.19
N ALA A 163 0.92 1.07 3.75
CA ALA A 163 0.85 0.09 4.82
C ALA A 163 2.15 0.10 5.63
N PRO A 164 2.14 -0.34 6.89
CA PRO A 164 3.35 -0.74 7.58
C PRO A 164 4.01 -1.88 6.80
N GLY A 165 5.30 -1.77 6.50
CA GLY A 165 6.02 -2.76 5.71
C GLY A 165 7.18 -2.18 4.92
N SER A 166 7.81 -3.02 4.13
CA SER A 166 8.96 -2.71 3.28
C SER A 166 8.90 -3.48 1.97
N LEU A 167 9.74 -3.13 1.01
CA LEU A 167 9.87 -3.88 -0.24
C LEU A 167 10.35 -5.32 0.01
N ASP A 168 11.15 -5.56 1.05
CA ASP A 168 11.66 -6.91 1.39
C ASP A 168 10.54 -7.90 1.78
N ASN A 169 9.42 -7.38 2.30
CA ASN A 169 8.27 -8.18 2.70
C ASN A 169 7.00 -7.78 1.93
N PHE A 170 7.15 -7.20 0.74
CA PHE A 170 6.09 -6.58 -0.06
C PHE A 170 4.81 -7.40 -0.21
N LYS A 171 4.94 -8.73 -0.35
CA LYS A 171 3.77 -9.62 -0.51
C LYS A 171 2.79 -9.52 0.66
N SER A 172 3.28 -9.31 1.89
CA SER A 172 2.43 -9.22 3.08
C SER A 172 1.46 -8.03 3.05
N PRO A 173 1.93 -6.76 2.91
CA PRO A 173 1.01 -5.64 2.75
C PRO A 173 0.24 -5.72 1.43
N PHE A 174 0.87 -6.14 0.33
CA PHE A 174 0.21 -6.16 -0.98
C PHE A 174 -0.97 -7.13 -1.04
N LEU A 175 -0.78 -8.39 -0.64
CA LEU A 175 -1.87 -9.36 -0.59
C LEU A 175 -2.72 -9.17 0.67
N GLY A 176 -2.11 -9.21 1.84
CA GLY A 176 -2.80 -9.28 3.12
C GLY A 176 -3.51 -7.98 3.50
N ALA A 177 -2.81 -6.85 3.43
CA ALA A 177 -3.37 -5.56 3.83
C ALA A 177 -4.30 -4.98 2.76
N TRP A 178 -3.90 -5.06 1.48
CA TRP A 178 -4.58 -4.35 0.41
C TRP A 178 -5.54 -5.23 -0.39
N LEU A 179 -5.06 -6.26 -1.10
CA LEU A 179 -5.95 -7.06 -1.97
C LEU A 179 -7.04 -7.81 -1.20
N CYS A 180 -6.70 -8.35 -0.02
CA CYS A 180 -7.63 -9.11 0.80
C CYS A 180 -8.67 -8.24 1.55
N GLU A 181 -8.73 -6.93 1.29
CA GLU A 181 -9.91 -6.11 1.61
C GLU A 181 -11.17 -6.62 0.90
N ARG A 182 -11.01 -7.28 -0.26
CA ARG A 182 -12.07 -8.06 -0.92
C ARG A 182 -11.66 -9.53 -1.08
N PRO A 183 -11.84 -10.36 -0.04
CA PRO A 183 -11.42 -11.77 -0.05
C PRO A 183 -12.25 -12.65 -1.00
N ASP A 184 -13.34 -12.13 -1.55
CA ASP A 184 -14.22 -12.78 -2.52
C ASP A 184 -13.74 -12.61 -3.98
N LEU A 185 -12.66 -11.87 -4.22
CA LEU A 185 -12.12 -11.68 -5.57
C LEU A 185 -11.68 -13.01 -6.21
N PRO A 186 -12.14 -13.31 -7.45
CA PRO A 186 -11.75 -14.53 -8.17
C PRO A 186 -10.23 -14.63 -8.34
N GLY A 187 -9.67 -15.80 -8.04
CA GLY A 187 -8.23 -16.07 -8.21
C GLY A 187 -7.36 -15.78 -6.99
N ILE A 188 -7.88 -15.12 -5.95
CA ILE A 188 -7.12 -14.86 -4.70
C ILE A 188 -7.82 -15.34 -3.42
N ALA A 189 -9.10 -15.72 -3.50
CA ALA A 189 -9.93 -16.06 -2.34
C ALA A 189 -9.33 -17.13 -1.41
N ALA A 190 -8.67 -18.16 -1.98
CA ALA A 190 -8.04 -19.22 -1.20
C ALA A 190 -6.81 -18.78 -0.39
N GLU A 191 -6.15 -17.68 -0.79
CA GLU A 191 -4.94 -17.18 -0.12
C GLU A 191 -5.27 -16.20 1.01
N CYS A 192 -6.41 -15.51 0.92
CA CYS A 192 -6.75 -14.43 1.84
C CYS A 192 -6.89 -14.83 3.31
N PRO A 193 -7.48 -15.98 3.70
CA PRO A 193 -7.60 -16.36 5.10
C PRO A 193 -6.26 -16.42 5.86
N ALA A 194 -5.20 -16.87 5.18
CA ALA A 194 -3.85 -16.88 5.76
C ALA A 194 -3.17 -15.51 5.64
N ALA A 195 -3.31 -14.85 4.48
CA ALA A 195 -2.63 -13.58 4.22
C ALA A 195 -3.15 -12.40 5.05
N MET A 196 -4.42 -12.41 5.48
CA MET A 196 -5.02 -11.36 6.30
C MET A 196 -4.63 -11.40 7.78
N GLN A 197 -3.91 -12.42 8.23
CA GLN A 197 -3.54 -12.55 9.65
C GLN A 197 -2.70 -11.34 10.09
N GLY A 198 -3.20 -10.61 11.10
CA GLY A 198 -2.56 -9.40 11.62
C GLY A 198 -2.95 -8.10 10.91
N TRP A 199 -3.82 -8.16 9.89
CA TRP A 199 -4.36 -7.00 9.20
C TRP A 199 -5.79 -6.70 9.66
N ILE A 200 -6.12 -5.41 9.73
CA ILE A 200 -7.48 -4.94 10.05
C ILE A 200 -8.00 -4.21 8.81
N HIS A 201 -9.07 -4.72 8.23
CA HIS A 201 -9.73 -4.13 7.07
C HIS A 201 -10.93 -3.31 7.52
N THR A 202 -10.83 -1.99 7.43
CA THR A 202 -11.93 -1.05 7.73
C THR A 202 -12.43 -0.33 6.47
N SER A 203 -11.83 -0.62 5.30
CA SER A 203 -12.13 0.00 4.01
C SER A 203 -11.81 -0.95 2.85
N THR A 204 -12.21 -0.59 1.64
CA THR A 204 -11.84 -1.27 0.38
C THR A 204 -11.01 -0.40 -0.56
N GLY A 205 -10.53 0.75 -0.07
CA GLY A 205 -9.89 1.75 -0.92
C GLY A 205 -8.61 1.23 -1.59
N HIS A 206 -7.84 0.38 -0.91
CA HIS A 206 -6.60 -0.12 -1.47
C HIS A 206 -6.86 -1.12 -2.58
N VAL A 207 -7.79 -2.06 -2.38
CA VAL A 207 -8.15 -3.03 -3.42
C VAL A 207 -8.81 -2.36 -4.63
N ASP A 208 -9.62 -1.31 -4.43
CA ASP A 208 -10.23 -0.57 -5.54
C ASP A 208 -9.18 0.14 -6.41
N ILE A 209 -8.10 0.68 -5.81
CA ILE A 209 -6.97 1.26 -6.54
C ILE A 209 -6.19 0.18 -7.30
N ILE A 210 -5.78 -0.90 -6.60
CA ILE A 210 -4.93 -1.95 -7.18
C ILE A 210 -5.65 -2.72 -8.29
N THR A 211 -6.97 -2.87 -8.20
CA THR A 211 -7.78 -3.59 -9.20
C THR A 211 -8.33 -2.69 -10.30
N SER A 212 -8.11 -1.37 -10.21
CA SER A 212 -8.52 -0.45 -11.26
C SER A 212 -7.84 -0.76 -12.60
N LYS A 213 -8.63 -0.61 -13.67
CA LYS A 213 -8.18 -0.70 -15.05
C LYS A 213 -7.79 0.66 -15.64
N SER A 214 -8.01 1.76 -14.91
CA SER A 214 -7.69 3.11 -15.38
C SER A 214 -6.21 3.42 -15.28
N TYR A 215 -5.50 2.82 -14.34
CA TYR A 215 -4.06 3.02 -14.16
C TYR A 215 -3.28 2.12 -15.11
N THR A 216 -2.20 2.68 -15.63
CA THR A 216 -1.27 1.98 -16.54
C THR A 216 0.14 1.96 -15.97
N LYS A 217 0.41 2.80 -14.96
CA LYS A 217 1.70 2.97 -14.32
C LYS A 217 1.58 2.91 -12.80
N TYR A 218 2.67 2.53 -12.17
CA TYR A 218 2.80 2.58 -10.73
C TYR A 218 4.27 2.62 -10.30
N GLY A 219 4.52 2.92 -9.03
CA GLY A 219 5.84 2.78 -8.43
C GLY A 219 5.71 2.64 -6.92
N CYS A 220 6.55 1.78 -6.33
CA CYS A 220 6.50 1.49 -4.90
C CYS A 220 7.85 1.78 -4.24
N ALA A 221 7.81 2.24 -3.00
CA ALA A 221 9.00 2.46 -2.17
C ALA A 221 8.65 2.39 -0.69
N ASP A 222 9.68 2.25 0.16
CA ASP A 222 9.53 2.24 1.60
C ASP A 222 10.49 3.20 2.33
N SER A 223 10.21 3.44 3.60
CA SER A 223 10.99 4.34 4.47
C SER A 223 12.08 3.65 5.31
N LYS A 224 12.27 2.33 5.18
CA LYS A 224 13.14 1.51 6.05
C LYS A 224 14.56 2.05 6.18
N ALA A 225 15.11 2.60 5.10
CA ALA A 225 16.47 3.12 5.08
C ALA A 225 16.64 4.49 5.79
N GLN A 226 15.55 5.18 6.13
CA GLN A 226 15.58 6.60 6.54
C GLN A 226 14.94 6.85 7.91
N VAL A 227 13.99 6.01 8.35
CA VAL A 227 13.25 6.22 9.60
C VAL A 227 13.49 5.03 10.53
N GLY A 228 14.35 5.22 11.53
CA GLY A 228 14.77 4.17 12.47
C GLY A 228 13.67 3.71 13.42
N GLY A 229 12.79 2.80 12.97
CA GLY A 229 11.88 2.07 13.86
C GLY A 229 10.62 1.49 13.20
N LYS A 230 10.01 2.20 12.24
CA LYS A 230 8.83 1.76 11.50
C LYS A 230 9.00 2.05 10.02
N SER A 231 8.91 1.02 9.19
CA SER A 231 8.92 1.17 7.74
C SER A 231 7.48 1.32 7.25
N ILE A 232 7.23 2.34 6.46
CA ILE A 232 6.00 2.53 5.71
C ILE A 232 6.30 2.17 4.27
N LEU A 233 5.52 1.26 3.70
CA LEU A 233 5.49 0.96 2.28
C LEU A 233 4.41 1.83 1.64
N CYS A 234 4.77 2.48 0.55
CA CYS A 234 3.87 3.29 -0.27
C CYS A 234 3.92 2.80 -1.72
N CYS A 235 2.78 2.78 -2.41
CA CYS A 235 2.72 2.66 -3.86
C CYS A 235 1.84 3.75 -4.44
N ASP A 236 2.34 4.40 -5.48
CA ASP A 236 1.65 5.44 -6.24
C ASP A 236 1.22 4.90 -7.61
N PHE A 237 0.07 5.33 -8.11
CA PHE A 237 -0.54 4.88 -9.37
C PHE A 237 -0.88 6.06 -10.29
N ALA A 238 -0.74 5.84 -11.60
CA ALA A 238 -1.10 6.80 -12.66
C ALA A 238 -1.71 6.13 -13.90
#